data_AF-A0A820IQT5-F1
#
_entry.id   AF-A0A820IQT5-F1
#
_cell.length_a   1.000
_cell.length_b   1.000
_cell.length_c   1.000
_cell.angle_alpha   90.00
_cell.angle_beta   90.00
_cell.angle_gamma   90.00
#
_symmetry.space_group_name_H-M   'P 1'
#
loop_
_entity.id
_entity.type
_entity.pdbx_description
1 polymer ?
#
loop_
_entity_poly.entity_id
_entity_poly.type
_entity_poly.pdbx_seq_one_letter_code
_entity_poly.pdbx_strand_id
1 'polypeptide(L)'
;MTRSELYVSCSRATKSSGLYLIGDFVPPKPPERNDAVAAMFKSMRSERMLKFSLEFPEESQGERFFVMLHNVQSLNKHILDIRSDKTFLCASMISLVETWTKPTDSLEMEGFK
;
A
#
# COMPACT_ATOMS: atom_id res chain seq x y z
N MET A 1 20.74 -4.01 26.08
CA MET A 1 20.04 -3.98 24.78
C MET A 1 19.06 -5.14 24.72
N THR A 2 17.79 -4.89 24.44
CA THR A 2 16.76 -5.92 24.26
C THR A 2 16.93 -6.63 22.91
N ARG A 3 16.31 -7.81 22.74
CA ARG A 3 16.31 -8.53 21.44
C ARG A 3 15.80 -7.63 20.30
N SER A 4 14.72 -6.88 20.55
CA SER A 4 14.10 -5.99 19.57
C SER A 4 15.01 -4.83 19.19
N GLU A 5 15.68 -4.20 20.16
CA GLU A 5 16.64 -3.13 19.90
C GLU A 5 17.83 -3.61 19.07
N LEU A 6 18.37 -4.79 19.38
CA LEU A 6 19.46 -5.37 18.61
C LEU A 6 19.05 -5.70 17.17
N TYR A 7 17.86 -6.29 16.99
CA TYR A 7 17.30 -6.56 15.66
C TYR A 7 17.14 -5.26 14.84
N VAL A 8 16.54 -4.23 15.43
CA VAL A 8 16.33 -2.93 14.76
C VAL A 8 17.66 -2.27 14.39
N SER A 9 18.67 -2.38 15.25
CA SER A 9 19.99 -1.79 15.01
C SER A 9 20.75 -2.54 13.91
N CYS A 10 20.82 -3.87 13.98
CA CYS A 10 21.51 -4.68 12.98
C CYS A 10 20.81 -4.65 11.62
N SER A 11 19.47 -4.53 11.58
CA SER A 11 18.71 -4.43 10.32
C SER A 11 18.95 -3.14 9.53
N ARG A 12 19.67 -2.15 10.08
CA ARG A 12 20.09 -0.95 9.34
C ARG A 12 21.21 -1.23 8.34
N ALA A 13 22.04 -2.23 8.59
CA ALA A 13 23.13 -2.59 7.68
C ALA A 13 22.58 -3.41 6.50
N THR A 14 22.88 -2.98 5.28
CA THR A 14 22.44 -3.68 4.06
C THR A 14 23.30 -4.91 3.73
N LYS A 15 24.52 -4.97 4.27
CA LYS A 15 25.47 -6.09 4.12
C LYS A 15 26.18 -6.36 5.43
N SER A 16 26.45 -7.62 5.74
CA SER A 16 27.18 -8.02 6.94
C SER A 16 28.61 -7.48 6.99
N SER A 17 29.28 -7.35 5.84
CA SER A 17 30.63 -6.79 5.74
C SER A 17 30.73 -5.32 6.15
N GLY A 18 29.61 -4.60 6.21
CA GLY A 18 29.53 -3.22 6.69
C GLY A 18 29.02 -3.08 8.13
N LEU A 19 28.74 -4.20 8.82
CA LEU A 19 28.24 -4.20 10.20
C LEU A 19 29.38 -4.51 11.16
N TYR A 20 29.63 -3.60 12.10
CA TYR A 20 30.61 -3.77 13.17
C TYR A 20 29.90 -3.71 14.51
N LEU A 21 30.11 -4.74 15.34
CA LEU A 21 29.62 -4.78 16.71
C LEU A 21 30.79 -4.44 17.65
N ILE A 22 30.64 -3.36 18.41
CA ILE A 22 31.69 -2.87 19.30
C ILE A 22 31.49 -3.46 20.69
N GLY A 23 32.55 -4.03 21.27
CA GLY A 23 32.54 -4.68 22.58
C GLY A 23 32.26 -6.18 22.51
N ASP A 24 32.07 -6.80 23.69
CA ASP A 24 31.78 -8.23 23.79
C ASP A 24 30.34 -8.51 23.39
N PHE A 25 30.16 -9.13 22.22
CA PHE A 25 28.84 -9.48 21.73
C PHE A 25 28.32 -10.76 22.40
N VAL A 26 27.16 -10.66 23.05
CA VAL A 26 26.41 -11.82 23.55
C VAL A 26 25.08 -11.90 22.79
N PRO A 27 24.83 -12.97 22.01
CA PRO A 27 23.59 -13.10 21.26
C PRO A 27 22.38 -13.21 22.20
N PRO A 28 21.22 -12.64 21.84
CA PRO A 28 20.02 -12.74 22.64
C PRO A 28 19.54 -14.20 22.67
N LYS A 29 18.94 -14.61 23.79
CA LYS A 29 18.31 -15.93 23.92
C LYS A 29 17.22 -16.11 22.84
N PRO A 30 16.93 -17.35 22.40
CA PRO A 30 15.80 -17.63 21.52
C PRO A 30 14.45 -17.16 22.10
N PRO A 31 13.44 -16.88 21.26
CA PRO A 31 12.07 -16.62 21.72
C PRO A 31 11.57 -17.75 22.62
N GLU A 32 10.83 -17.40 23.67
CA GLU A 32 10.23 -18.40 24.55
C GLU A 32 9.12 -19.16 23.82
N ARG A 33 8.76 -20.34 24.34
CA ARG A 33 7.73 -21.20 23.74
C ARG A 33 6.37 -20.50 23.57
N ASN A 34 6.06 -19.55 24.46
CA ASN A 34 4.82 -18.77 24.46
C ASN A 34 5.04 -17.30 24.03
N ASP A 35 6.13 -17.01 23.33
CA ASP A 35 6.40 -15.68 22.79
C ASP A 35 5.29 -15.28 21.81
N ALA A 36 4.59 -14.19 22.13
CA ALA A 36 3.42 -13.74 21.37
C ALA A 36 3.76 -13.39 19.91
N VAL A 37 4.96 -12.87 19.67
CA VAL A 37 5.43 -12.51 18.31
C VAL A 37 5.69 -13.79 17.52
N ALA A 38 6.38 -14.77 18.11
CA ALA A 38 6.62 -16.06 17.47
C ALA A 38 5.31 -16.81 17.15
N ALA A 39 4.34 -16.79 18.07
CA ALA A 39 3.01 -17.37 17.86
C ALA A 39 2.25 -16.68 16.72
N MET A 40 2.29 -15.35 16.66
CA MET A 40 1.66 -14.58 15.59
C MET A 40 2.30 -14.88 14.22
N PHE A 41 3.63 -14.90 14.12
CA PHE A 41 4.32 -15.26 12.88
C PHE A 41 3.97 -16.68 12.41
N LYS A 42 3.82 -17.63 13.35
CA LYS A 42 3.38 -18.99 13.03
C LYS A 42 1.96 -18.97 12.45
N SER A 43 0.99 -18.34 13.14
CA SER A 43 -0.40 -18.24 12.67
C SER A 43 -0.51 -17.51 11.33
N MET A 44 0.27 -16.43 11.12
CA MET A 44 0.31 -15.73 9.83
C MET A 44 0.75 -16.63 8.68
N ARG A 45 1.73 -17.51 8.91
CA ARG A 45 2.26 -18.42 7.89
C ARG A 45 1.37 -19.63 7.62
N SER A 46 0.57 -20.07 8.59
CA SER A 46 -0.23 -21.30 8.46
C SER A 46 -1.72 -21.08 8.27
N GLU A 47 -2.30 -20.05 8.91
CA GLU A 47 -3.75 -19.88 9.03
C GLU A 47 -4.26 -18.58 8.43
N ARG A 48 -3.41 -17.53 8.42
CA ARG A 48 -3.79 -16.18 7.99
C ARG A 48 -3.01 -15.71 6.77
N MET A 49 -2.63 -16.64 5.91
CA MET A 49 -2.07 -16.27 4.62
C MET A 49 -3.11 -15.45 3.86
N LEU A 50 -2.75 -14.22 3.52
CA LEU A 50 -3.56 -13.39 2.65
C LEU A 50 -3.68 -14.12 1.32
N LYS A 51 -4.90 -14.46 0.93
CA LYS A 51 -5.17 -14.87 -0.44
C LYS A 51 -5.07 -13.63 -1.29
N PHE A 52 -4.09 -13.61 -2.17
CA PHE A 52 -4.02 -12.59 -3.20
C PHE A 52 -5.26 -12.73 -4.09
N SER A 53 -6.14 -11.73 -4.03
CA SER A 53 -7.35 -11.65 -4.83
C SER A 53 -7.42 -10.25 -5.38
N LEU A 54 -7.46 -10.12 -6.69
CA LEU A 54 -7.70 -8.87 -7.38
C LEU A 54 -9.03 -9.01 -8.12
N GLU A 55 -9.89 -8.02 -7.95
CA GLU A 55 -11.12 -7.89 -8.71
C GLU A 55 -11.05 -6.55 -9.44
N PHE A 56 -11.03 -6.60 -10.76
CA PHE A 56 -11.02 -5.41 -11.59
C PHE A 56 -12.46 -5.09 -12.01
N PRO A 57 -12.94 -3.86 -11.77
CA PRO A 57 -14.28 -3.43 -12.16
C PRO A 57 -14.63 -3.73 -13.63
N GLU A 58 -13.66 -3.63 -14.54
CA GLU A 58 -13.80 -3.89 -15.97
C GLU A 58 -14.05 -5.36 -16.32
N GLU A 59 -13.72 -6.28 -15.42
CA GLU A 59 -13.92 -7.72 -15.60
C GLU A 59 -15.33 -8.16 -15.19
N SER A 60 -16.11 -7.28 -14.55
CA SER A 60 -17.46 -7.60 -14.12
C SER A 60 -18.46 -7.53 -15.29
N GLN A 61 -19.04 -8.68 -15.68
CA GLN A 61 -19.96 -8.80 -16.83
C GLN A 61 -21.44 -8.45 -16.52
N GLY A 62 -21.70 -7.54 -15.58
CA GLY A 62 -23.05 -7.13 -15.21
C GLY A 62 -23.26 -5.64 -15.37
N GLU A 63 -24.47 -5.23 -15.80
CA GLU A 63 -24.92 -3.83 -15.68
C GLU A 63 -25.01 -3.47 -14.19
N ARG A 64 -23.90 -3.05 -13.60
CA ARG A 64 -23.83 -2.51 -12.24
C ARG A 64 -23.55 -1.03 -12.33
N PHE A 65 -24.35 -0.24 -11.61
CA PHE A 65 -24.05 1.17 -11.41
C PHE A 65 -22.83 1.29 -10.49
N PHE A 66 -21.69 1.69 -11.04
CA PHE A 66 -20.41 1.79 -10.33
C PHE A 66 -20.00 3.25 -10.19
N VAL A 67 -19.80 3.69 -8.94
CA VAL A 67 -19.31 5.04 -8.61
C VAL A 67 -17.88 4.93 -8.13
N MET A 68 -16.96 5.65 -8.78
CA MET A 68 -15.58 5.76 -8.38
C MET A 68 -15.34 7.09 -7.67
N LEU A 69 -14.84 7.04 -6.43
CA LEU A 69 -14.30 8.20 -5.72
C LEU A 69 -12.78 8.08 -5.70
N HIS A 70 -12.09 9.04 -6.29
CA HIS A 70 -10.63 9.01 -6.37
C HIS A 70 -10.02 10.34 -5.93
N ASN A 71 -9.13 10.27 -4.95
CA ASN A 71 -8.33 11.42 -4.53
C ASN A 71 -7.14 11.53 -5.48
N VAL A 72 -7.16 12.54 -6.34
CA VAL A 72 -6.09 12.83 -7.30
C VAL A 72 -5.23 13.94 -6.73
N GLN A 73 -3.92 13.75 -6.81
CA GLN A 73 -2.96 14.83 -6.57
C GLN A 73 -2.42 15.32 -7.91
N SER A 74 -2.46 16.63 -8.13
CA SER A 74 -2.08 17.26 -9.41
C SER A 74 -2.95 16.79 -10.59
N LEU A 75 -4.28 16.91 -10.46
CA LEU A 75 -5.25 16.50 -11.47
C LEU A 75 -4.89 16.94 -12.89
N ASN A 76 -4.47 18.19 -13.08
CA ASN A 76 -4.08 18.70 -14.40
C ASN A 76 -2.93 17.90 -15.05
N LYS A 77 -2.02 17.35 -14.26
CA LYS A 77 -0.90 16.53 -14.76
C LYS A 77 -1.36 15.13 -15.17
N HIS A 78 -2.37 14.60 -14.49
CA HIS A 78 -2.80 13.21 -14.60
C HIS A 78 -4.14 13.02 -15.33
N ILE A 79 -4.76 14.10 -15.80
CA ILE A 79 -6.07 14.02 -16.47
C ILE A 79 -6.03 13.16 -17.74
N LEU A 80 -4.90 13.16 -18.47
CA LEU A 80 -4.73 12.30 -19.64
C LEU A 80 -4.60 10.83 -19.25
N ASP A 81 -3.91 10.55 -18.14
CA ASP A 81 -3.79 9.19 -17.60
C ASP A 81 -5.18 8.66 -17.24
N ILE A 82 -5.97 9.44 -16.48
CA ILE A 82 -7.34 9.12 -16.08
C ILE A 82 -8.24 8.86 -17.29
N ARG A 83 -8.13 9.67 -18.35
CA ARG A 83 -8.90 9.50 -19.60
C ARG A 83 -8.51 8.23 -20.37
N SER A 84 -7.30 7.73 -20.20
CA SER A 84 -6.79 6.54 -20.89
C SER A 84 -6.97 5.24 -20.10
N ASP A 85 -7.30 5.34 -18.81
CA ASP A 85 -7.34 4.23 -17.89
C ASP A 85 -8.72 3.53 -17.91
N LYS A 86 -8.70 2.21 -18.17
CA LYS A 86 -9.93 1.42 -18.33
C LYS A 86 -10.76 1.33 -17.04
N THR A 87 -10.14 1.43 -15.87
CA THR A 87 -10.81 1.32 -14.57
C THR A 87 -11.62 2.57 -14.31
N PHE A 88 -11.11 3.73 -14.71
CA PHE A 88 -11.89 4.96 -14.69
C PHE A 88 -13.02 4.91 -15.72
N LEU A 89 -12.74 4.45 -16.94
CA LEU A 89 -13.72 4.41 -18.02
C LEU A 89 -14.89 3.43 -17.79
N CYS A 90 -14.73 2.42 -16.94
CA CYS A 90 -15.84 1.50 -16.60
C CYS A 90 -16.81 2.07 -15.55
N ALA A 91 -16.49 3.20 -14.92
CA ALA A 91 -17.35 3.81 -13.92
C ALA A 91 -18.55 4.51 -14.58
N SER A 92 -19.73 4.32 -13.99
CA SER A 92 -20.94 5.07 -14.36
C SER A 92 -20.85 6.53 -13.93
N MET A 93 -20.11 6.80 -12.85
CA MET A 93 -19.82 8.14 -12.35
C MET A 93 -18.44 8.16 -11.70
N ILE A 94 -17.66 9.21 -11.98
CA ILE A 94 -16.36 9.45 -11.38
C ILE A 94 -16.43 10.75 -10.57
N SER A 95 -16.02 10.70 -9.31
CA SER A 95 -15.81 11.86 -8.45
C SER A 95 -14.32 11.99 -8.16
N LEU A 96 -13.72 13.05 -8.71
CA LEU A 96 -12.30 13.36 -8.52
C LEU A 96 -12.18 14.42 -7.43
N VAL A 97 -11.46 14.07 -6.37
CA VAL A 97 -11.16 15.00 -5.26
C VAL A 97 -9.73 15.48 -5.44
N GLU A 98 -9.55 16.79 -5.59
CA GLU A 98 -8.23 17.42 -5.65
C GLU A 98 -8.16 18.47 -4.53
N THR A 99 -7.15 18.35 -3.67
CA THR A 99 -7.07 19.16 -2.44
C THR A 99 -6.58 20.59 -2.71
N TRP A 100 -5.99 20.83 -3.89
CA TRP A 100 -5.34 22.09 -4.25
C TRP A 100 -6.01 22.85 -5.40
N THR A 101 -7.24 22.46 -5.78
CA THR A 101 -8.01 23.14 -6.83
C THR A 101 -8.31 24.57 -6.40
N LYS A 102 -7.95 25.54 -7.24
CA LYS A 102 -8.30 26.94 -7.04
C LYS A 102 -9.66 27.22 -7.69
N PRO A 103 -10.42 28.22 -7.21
CA PRO A 103 -11.68 28.63 -7.85
C PRO A 103 -11.53 29.05 -9.33
N THR A 104 -10.32 29.35 -9.77
CA THR A 104 -9.98 29.70 -11.16
C THR A 104 -9.73 28.50 -12.06
N ASP A 105 -9.60 27.30 -11.52
CA ASP A 105 -9.25 26.12 -12.30
C ASP A 105 -10.48 25.62 -13.05
N SER A 106 -10.41 25.56 -14.39
CA SER A 106 -11.46 25.00 -15.23
C SER A 106 -11.17 23.52 -15.51
N LEU A 107 -12.05 22.64 -15.03
CA LEU A 107 -11.97 21.20 -15.29
C LEU A 107 -13.05 20.82 -16.31
N GLU A 108 -12.83 21.19 -17.57
CA GLU A 108 -13.74 20.78 -18.64
C GLU A 108 -13.44 19.32 -19.06
N MET A 109 -14.43 18.45 -18.88
CA MET A 109 -14.38 17.05 -19.31
C MET A 109 -15.43 16.81 -20.39
N GLU A 110 -14.98 16.50 -21.59
CA GLU A 110 -15.87 16.20 -22.71
C GLU A 110 -16.77 15.00 -22.37
N GLY A 111 -18.09 15.19 -22.50
CA GLY A 111 -19.09 14.17 -22.15
C GLY A 111 -19.66 14.24 -20.72
N PHE A 112 -19.13 15.12 -19.85
CA PHE A 112 -19.61 15.30 -18.48
C PHE A 112 -19.99 16.78 -18.25
N LYS A 113 -21.20 17.03 -17.72
CA LYS A 113 -21.69 18.36 -17.35
C LYS A 113 -21.67 18.54 -15.85
#